data_AF-A0A1W1UBG1-F1
#
_entry.id   AF-A0A1W1UBG1-F1
#
_cell.length_a   1.000
_cell.length_b   1.000
_cell.length_c   1.000
_cell.angle_alpha   90.00
_cell.angle_beta   90.00
_cell.angle_gamma   90.00
#
_symmetry.space_group_name_H-M   'P 1'
#
loop_
_entity.id
_entity.type
_entity.pdbx_description
1 polymer ?
#
loop_
_entity_poly.entity_id
_entity_poly.type
_entity_poly.pdbx_seq_one_letter_code
_entity_poly.pdbx_strand_id
1 'polypeptide(L)'
;MKHHSMGFTLIELLVVMAILSIMLLAITQMQGTTLAASNTLVGQANRMRELQEASGYLSDRIRSARAIQTDPSLTINGGLCMMSSTTAPCFAALVGEVRAGSTAVYGANVYMYVVYKMIPRSEVPAVDRKEDEWADTGTNTMSLVEYRQVVCEPQAYPAGSTTPGQCTTVSPAPTGYVTIPTSVPLVLPTLGNSMTMNVILDYATLDDASGAFTPFATGDIFTIKLRAKNRVNNNVRYTPISGPFTLKVKPRN
;
A
#
# COMPACT_ATOMS: atom_id res chain seq x y z
N MET A 1 -53.49 -36.79 -49.85
CA MET A 1 -52.95 -35.78 -48.93
C MET A 1 -52.29 -34.68 -49.77
N LYS A 2 -52.92 -33.51 -49.88
CA LYS A 2 -52.37 -32.36 -50.63
C LYS A 2 -51.46 -31.57 -49.70
N HIS A 3 -50.15 -31.62 -49.94
CA HIS A 3 -49.20 -30.70 -49.33
C HIS A 3 -49.40 -29.31 -49.96
N HIS A 4 -50.01 -28.38 -49.22
CA HIS A 4 -49.94 -26.96 -49.55
C HIS A 4 -48.57 -26.45 -49.14
N SER A 5 -47.66 -26.32 -50.10
CA SER A 5 -46.40 -25.59 -49.94
C SER A 5 -46.72 -24.10 -49.86
N MET A 6 -47.04 -23.60 -48.66
CA MET A 6 -47.12 -22.16 -48.43
C MET A 6 -45.69 -21.61 -48.51
N GLY A 7 -45.33 -21.08 -49.67
CA GLY A 7 -44.07 -20.35 -49.84
C GLY A 7 -44.16 -19.03 -49.08
N PHE A 8 -43.22 -18.79 -48.17
CA PHE A 8 -43.08 -17.50 -47.51
C PHE A 8 -42.92 -16.41 -48.56
N THR A 9 -43.65 -15.31 -48.37
CA THR A 9 -43.51 -14.16 -49.24
C THR A 9 -42.15 -13.49 -48.96
N LEU A 10 -41.50 -12.96 -50.00
CA LEU A 10 -40.19 -12.31 -49.88
C LEU A 10 -40.18 -11.22 -48.80
N ILE A 11 -41.32 -10.55 -48.60
CA ILE A 11 -41.51 -9.52 -47.58
C ILE A 11 -41.50 -10.09 -46.15
N GLU A 12 -42.07 -11.27 -45.90
CA GLU A 12 -42.03 -11.90 -44.57
C GLU A 12 -40.58 -12.28 -44.19
N LEU A 13 -39.81 -12.79 -45.14
CA LEU A 13 -38.40 -13.15 -44.90
C LEU A 13 -37.56 -11.90 -44.58
N LEU A 14 -37.83 -10.77 -45.24
CA LEU A 14 -37.14 -9.52 -45.01
C LEU A 14 -37.50 -8.90 -43.64
N VAL A 15 -38.76 -9.00 -43.23
CA VAL A 15 -39.21 -8.57 -41.88
C VAL A 15 -38.58 -9.44 -40.80
N VAL A 16 -38.51 -10.76 -40.98
CA VAL A 16 -37.86 -11.67 -40.01
C VAL A 16 -36.37 -11.33 -39.87
N MET A 17 -35.67 -11.07 -40.97
CA MET A 17 -34.25 -10.65 -40.90
C MET A 17 -34.07 -9.29 -40.23
N ALA A 18 -34.98 -8.33 -40.44
CA ALA A 18 -34.95 -7.03 -39.78
C ALA A 18 -35.20 -7.15 -38.26
N ILE A 19 -36.17 -7.96 -37.83
CA ILE A 19 -36.41 -8.20 -36.41
C ILE A 19 -35.20 -8.92 -35.78
N LEU A 20 -34.63 -9.91 -36.47
CA LEU A 20 -33.48 -10.67 -35.99
C LEU A 20 -32.23 -9.79 -35.87
N SER A 21 -32.00 -8.86 -36.78
CA SER A 21 -30.86 -7.93 -36.69
C SER A 21 -31.01 -6.94 -35.53
N ILE A 22 -32.22 -6.44 -35.29
CA ILE A 22 -32.52 -5.58 -34.13
C ILE A 22 -32.31 -6.36 -32.81
N MET A 23 -32.77 -7.62 -32.73
CA MET A 23 -32.54 -8.46 -31.56
C MET A 23 -31.05 -8.74 -31.31
N LEU A 24 -30.28 -9.05 -32.37
CA LEU A 24 -28.83 -9.24 -32.25
C LEU A 24 -28.11 -7.97 -31.77
N LEU A 25 -28.52 -6.80 -32.24
CA LEU A 25 -27.97 -5.52 -31.77
C LEU A 25 -28.24 -5.32 -30.27
N ALA A 26 -29.46 -5.60 -29.81
CA ALA A 26 -29.80 -5.49 -28.40
C ALA A 26 -28.97 -6.44 -27.51
N ILE A 27 -28.77 -7.69 -27.97
CA ILE A 27 -27.96 -8.69 -27.25
C ILE A 27 -26.50 -8.26 -27.18
N THR A 28 -25.92 -7.77 -28.29
CA THR A 28 -24.52 -7.33 -28.30
C THR A 28 -24.30 -6.11 -27.40
N GLN A 29 -25.25 -5.17 -27.37
CA GLN A 29 -25.21 -4.03 -26.45
C GLN A 29 -25.28 -4.47 -24.98
N MET A 30 -26.17 -5.41 -24.65
CA MET A 30 -26.29 -5.97 -23.30
C MET A 30 -25.05 -6.76 -22.87
N GLN A 31 -24.40 -7.48 -23.79
CA GLN A 31 -23.13 -8.15 -23.52
C GLN A 31 -22.02 -7.13 -23.22
N GLY A 32 -21.96 -6.04 -23.99
CA GLY A 32 -21.00 -4.96 -23.78
C GLY A 32 -21.15 -4.29 -22.41
N THR A 33 -22.37 -3.97 -21.98
CA THR A 33 -22.61 -3.36 -20.66
C THR A 33 -22.28 -4.32 -19.52
N THR A 34 -22.60 -5.60 -19.68
CA THR A 34 -22.30 -6.65 -18.68
C THR A 34 -20.80 -6.85 -18.51
N LEU A 35 -20.03 -6.87 -19.62
CA LEU A 35 -18.58 -6.97 -19.59
C LEU A 35 -17.93 -5.75 -18.92
N ALA A 36 -18.38 -4.54 -19.26
CA ALA A 36 -17.87 -3.31 -18.67
C ALA A 36 -18.15 -3.23 -17.15
N ALA A 37 -19.34 -3.63 -16.72
CA ALA A 37 -19.70 -3.73 -15.30
C ALA A 37 -18.83 -4.78 -14.59
N SER A 38 -18.63 -5.95 -15.20
CA SER A 38 -17.80 -7.02 -14.65
C SER A 38 -16.35 -6.58 -14.46
N ASN A 39 -15.74 -5.95 -15.47
CA ASN A 39 -14.38 -5.42 -15.38
C ASN A 39 -14.25 -4.36 -14.27
N THR A 40 -15.28 -3.52 -14.11
CA THR A 40 -15.31 -2.52 -13.03
C THR A 40 -15.36 -3.18 -11.65
N LEU A 41 -16.20 -4.20 -11.48
CA LEU A 41 -16.32 -4.94 -10.23
C LEU A 41 -15.03 -5.69 -9.89
N VAL A 42 -14.40 -6.35 -10.86
CA VAL A 42 -13.09 -7.01 -10.68
C VAL A 42 -12.02 -6.00 -10.28
N GLY A 43 -11.97 -4.84 -10.95
CA GLY A 43 -11.03 -3.77 -10.60
C GLY A 43 -11.24 -3.23 -9.19
N GLN A 44 -12.49 -3.07 -8.75
CA GLN A 44 -12.81 -2.67 -7.38
C GLN A 44 -12.43 -3.75 -6.36
N ALA A 45 -12.71 -5.01 -6.65
CA ALA A 45 -12.37 -6.14 -5.78
C ALA A 45 -10.84 -6.26 -5.58
N ASN A 46 -10.07 -6.12 -6.66
CA ASN A 46 -8.60 -6.16 -6.60
C ASN A 46 -8.05 -5.04 -5.71
N ARG A 47 -8.56 -3.82 -5.83
CA ARG A 47 -8.15 -2.68 -4.98
C ARG A 47 -8.55 -2.86 -3.53
N MET A 48 -9.74 -3.40 -3.26
CA MET A 48 -10.14 -3.72 -1.90
C MET A 48 -9.20 -4.78 -1.28
N ARG A 49 -8.78 -5.77 -2.07
CA ARG A 49 -7.78 -6.76 -1.65
C ARG A 49 -6.43 -6.09 -1.35
N GLU A 50 -5.93 -5.23 -2.25
CA GLU A 50 -4.67 -4.48 -2.03
C GLU A 50 -4.73 -3.62 -0.76
N LEU A 51 -5.85 -2.93 -0.52
CA LEU A 51 -6.05 -2.15 0.70
C LEU A 51 -6.04 -3.04 1.97
N GLN A 52 -6.65 -4.23 1.89
CA GLN A 52 -6.64 -5.20 3.00
C GLN A 52 -5.25 -5.77 3.24
N GLU A 53 -4.50 -6.10 2.19
CA GLU A 53 -3.13 -6.60 2.28
C GLU A 53 -2.19 -5.53 2.86
N ALA A 54 -2.24 -4.30 2.33
CA ALA A 54 -1.46 -3.18 2.83
C ALA A 54 -1.78 -2.85 4.29
N SER A 55 -3.06 -2.77 4.65
CA SER A 55 -3.47 -2.48 6.03
C SER A 55 -3.16 -3.62 7.00
N GLY A 56 -3.30 -4.88 6.58
CA GLY A 56 -2.90 -6.05 7.35
C GLY A 56 -1.41 -6.05 7.63
N TYR A 57 -0.59 -5.86 6.58
CA TYR A 57 0.86 -5.73 6.69
C TYR A 57 1.26 -4.60 7.66
N LEU A 58 0.72 -3.40 7.51
CA LEU A 58 0.97 -2.29 8.43
C LEU A 58 0.54 -2.63 9.86
N SER A 59 -0.62 -3.29 10.04
CA SER A 59 -1.12 -3.66 11.35
C SER A 59 -0.18 -4.61 12.07
N ASP A 60 0.32 -5.62 11.37
CA ASP A 60 1.26 -6.58 11.92
C ASP A 60 2.58 -5.89 12.31
N ARG A 61 3.06 -4.98 11.45
CA ARG A 61 4.26 -4.17 11.73
C ARG A 61 4.08 -3.28 12.96
N ILE A 62 2.97 -2.56 13.05
CA ILE A 62 2.62 -1.71 14.20
C ILE A 62 2.45 -2.54 15.49
N ARG A 63 1.82 -3.72 15.40
CA ARG A 63 1.68 -4.63 16.56
C ARG A 63 3.01 -5.18 17.04
N SER A 64 3.94 -5.45 16.11
CA SER A 64 5.28 -5.92 16.41
C SER A 64 6.26 -4.80 16.79
N ALA A 65 5.87 -3.54 16.59
CA ALA A 65 6.71 -2.40 16.87
C ALA A 65 6.98 -2.29 18.37
N ARG A 66 8.23 -2.01 18.72
CA ARG A 66 8.64 -1.71 20.10
C ARG A 66 8.37 -0.27 20.47
N ALA A 67 8.53 0.62 19.50
CA ALA A 67 8.26 2.04 19.64
C ALA A 67 7.72 2.56 18.31
N ILE A 68 6.81 3.53 18.40
CA ILE A 68 6.28 4.26 17.26
C ILE A 68 6.56 5.73 17.53
N GLN A 69 7.20 6.39 16.57
CA GLN A 69 7.52 7.79 16.63
C GLN A 69 6.61 8.57 15.69
N THR A 70 5.90 9.50 16.29
CA THR A 70 4.89 10.35 15.64
C THR A 70 5.13 11.83 15.95
N ASP A 71 6.24 12.16 16.61
CA ASP A 71 6.60 13.53 16.98
C ASP A 71 6.74 14.42 15.74
N PRO A 72 6.17 15.64 15.75
CA PRO A 72 6.26 16.56 14.61
C PRO A 72 7.70 17.01 14.28
N SER A 73 8.65 16.85 15.20
CA SER A 73 10.08 17.13 15.00
C SER A 73 10.86 15.96 14.41
N LEU A 74 10.21 14.82 14.13
CA LEU A 74 10.84 13.72 13.41
C LEU A 74 11.32 14.21 12.04
N THR A 75 12.60 14.01 11.75
CA THR A 75 13.21 14.35 10.46
C THR A 75 13.75 13.09 9.78
N ILE A 76 13.52 13.02 8.48
CA ILE A 76 13.90 11.90 7.61
C ILE A 76 14.47 12.52 6.35
N ASN A 77 15.72 12.20 6.01
CA ASN A 77 16.43 12.86 4.91
C ASN A 77 16.49 14.39 5.05
N GLY A 78 16.51 14.92 6.28
CA GLY A 78 16.44 16.36 6.53
C GLY A 78 15.07 17.00 6.26
N GLY A 79 14.08 16.24 5.80
CA GLY A 79 12.69 16.67 5.68
C GLY A 79 11.88 16.33 6.93
N LEU A 80 10.93 17.19 7.30
CA LEU A 80 10.01 16.90 8.39
C LEU A 80 9.09 15.73 8.04
N CYS A 81 8.90 14.84 9.01
CA CYS A 81 7.99 13.73 8.93
C CYS A 81 6.89 13.88 9.99
N MET A 82 5.71 14.29 9.55
CA MET A 82 4.59 14.57 10.45
C MET A 82 3.37 13.77 10.01
N MET A 83 2.74 13.04 10.93
CA MET A 83 1.50 12.33 10.63
C MET A 83 0.36 13.27 10.22
N SER A 84 0.35 14.49 10.75
CA SER A 84 -0.65 15.53 10.46
C SER A 84 -0.42 16.23 9.13
N SER A 85 0.66 15.91 8.40
CA SER A 85 0.92 16.49 7.09
C SER A 85 -0.21 16.17 6.12
N THR A 86 -0.71 17.18 5.43
CA THR A 86 -1.75 17.04 4.40
C THR A 86 -1.18 16.64 3.04
N THR A 87 0.13 16.71 2.86
CA THR A 87 0.81 16.44 1.58
C THR A 87 1.67 15.20 1.62
N ALA A 88 2.34 14.91 2.74
CA ALA A 88 3.23 13.76 2.89
C ALA A 88 3.21 13.22 4.32
N PRO A 89 2.06 12.68 4.78
CA PRO A 89 1.94 12.10 6.12
C PRO A 89 2.85 10.90 6.27
N CYS A 90 3.50 10.80 7.43
CA CYS A 90 4.39 9.69 7.74
C CYS A 90 4.58 9.48 9.23
N PHE A 91 5.10 8.31 9.58
CA PHE A 91 5.52 7.94 10.91
C PHE A 91 6.68 6.94 10.83
N ALA A 92 7.41 6.78 11.93
CA ALA A 92 8.46 5.78 12.03
C ALA A 92 8.14 4.75 13.12
N ALA A 93 8.58 3.52 12.93
CA ALA A 93 8.43 2.43 13.87
C ALA A 93 9.76 1.71 14.05
N LEU A 94 10.05 1.31 15.28
CA LEU A 94 11.13 0.38 15.58
C LEU A 94 10.56 -1.03 15.58
N VAL A 95 10.96 -1.84 14.59
CA VAL A 95 10.46 -3.20 14.40
C VAL A 95 11.58 -4.20 14.66
N GLY A 96 11.25 -5.28 15.38
CA GLY A 96 12.13 -6.44 15.54
C GLY A 96 11.72 -7.56 14.59
N GLU A 97 12.70 -8.20 13.97
CA GLU A 97 12.52 -9.37 13.10
C GLU A 97 13.39 -10.55 13.56
N VAL A 98 12.96 -11.76 13.20
CA VAL A 98 13.76 -12.98 13.36
C VAL A 98 14.32 -13.35 11.99
N ARG A 99 15.63 -13.28 11.81
CA ARG A 99 16.33 -13.72 10.59
C ARG A 99 16.97 -15.09 10.82
N ALA A 100 16.75 -16.02 9.89
CA ALA A 100 17.31 -17.37 9.95
C ALA A 100 18.85 -17.33 9.93
N GLY A 101 19.50 -18.16 10.76
CA GLY A 101 20.95 -18.26 10.87
C GLY A 101 21.55 -17.77 12.20
N SER A 102 20.75 -17.20 13.10
CA SER A 102 21.19 -16.92 14.49
C SER A 102 20.78 -18.04 15.45
N THR A 103 21.63 -18.35 16.41
CA THR A 103 21.38 -19.33 17.48
C THR A 103 20.28 -18.93 18.48
N ALA A 104 19.76 -17.70 18.40
CA ALA A 104 18.62 -17.25 19.20
C ALA A 104 17.30 -17.73 18.58
N VAL A 105 16.86 -18.93 18.94
CA VAL A 105 15.71 -19.63 18.34
C VAL A 105 14.34 -18.98 18.68
N TYR A 106 14.27 -18.06 19.65
CA TYR A 106 12.99 -17.54 20.18
C TYR A 106 12.90 -16.02 20.38
N GLY A 107 13.81 -15.23 19.80
CA GLY A 107 13.82 -13.77 19.98
C GLY A 107 14.09 -13.02 18.67
N ALA A 108 13.50 -11.83 18.53
CA ALA A 108 13.90 -10.90 17.47
C ALA A 108 15.40 -10.64 17.60
N ASN A 109 16.13 -10.92 16.53
CA ASN A 109 17.59 -10.84 16.48
C ASN A 109 18.05 -9.66 15.61
N VAL A 110 17.17 -9.13 14.76
CA VAL A 110 17.39 -7.94 13.95
C VAL A 110 16.40 -6.86 14.38
N TYR A 111 16.89 -5.62 14.52
CA TYR A 111 16.09 -4.44 14.76
C TYR A 111 16.30 -3.42 13.65
N MET A 112 15.21 -2.84 13.19
CA MET A 112 15.23 -1.87 12.11
C MET A 112 14.28 -0.70 12.39
N TYR A 113 14.68 0.48 11.95
CA TYR A 113 13.77 1.60 11.80
C TYR A 113 13.04 1.42 10.48
N VAL A 114 11.72 1.44 10.56
CA VAL A 114 10.83 1.36 9.41
C VAL A 114 10.04 2.66 9.35
N VAL A 115 10.13 3.36 8.25
CA VAL A 115 9.42 4.62 8.01
C VAL A 115 8.32 4.35 7.00
N TYR A 116 7.10 4.66 7.38
CA TYR A 116 5.96 4.65 6.47
C TYR A 116 5.65 6.07 6.06
N LYS A 117 5.74 6.36 4.77
CA LYS A 117 5.50 7.70 4.23
C LYS A 117 4.59 7.63 3.02
N MET A 118 3.63 8.54 2.95
CA MET A 118 2.90 8.80 1.72
C MET A 118 3.66 9.84 0.90
N ILE A 119 3.97 9.49 -0.34
CA ILE A 119 4.62 10.37 -1.31
C ILE A 119 3.74 10.49 -2.55
N PRO A 120 3.82 11.60 -3.32
CA PRO A 120 3.24 11.65 -4.64
C PRO A 120 3.68 10.45 -5.47
N ARG A 121 2.75 9.84 -6.22
CA ARG A 121 3.08 8.66 -7.05
C ARG A 121 4.19 8.96 -8.06
N SER A 122 4.26 10.20 -8.53
CA SER A 122 5.32 10.71 -9.40
C SER A 122 6.73 10.62 -8.83
N GLU A 123 6.90 10.55 -7.51
CA GLU A 123 8.18 10.40 -6.83
C GLU A 123 8.62 8.95 -6.70
N VAL A 124 7.73 7.97 -6.95
CA VAL A 124 8.09 6.55 -6.97
C VAL A 124 8.96 6.28 -8.21
N PRO A 125 10.10 5.55 -8.09
CA PRO A 125 10.90 5.16 -9.23
C PRO A 125 10.08 4.43 -10.28
N ALA A 126 10.31 4.73 -11.56
CA ALA A 126 9.56 4.11 -12.67
C ALA A 126 9.71 2.58 -12.75
N VAL A 127 10.75 2.01 -12.13
CA VAL A 127 10.93 0.55 -12.02
C VAL A 127 9.94 -0.11 -11.06
N ASP A 128 9.42 0.65 -10.09
CA ASP A 128 8.56 0.15 -9.01
C ASP A 128 7.08 0.49 -9.23
N ARG A 129 6.74 1.15 -10.35
CA ARG A 129 5.36 1.48 -10.71
C ARG A 129 5.11 1.31 -12.20
N LYS A 130 3.85 1.10 -12.57
CA LYS A 130 3.40 1.20 -13.95
C LYS A 130 3.15 2.67 -14.30
N GLU A 131 3.65 3.15 -15.44
CA GLU A 131 3.39 4.50 -15.92
C GLU A 131 1.88 4.75 -16.09
N ASP A 132 1.39 5.88 -15.55
CA ASP A 132 0.01 6.33 -15.68
C ASP A 132 -0.02 7.86 -15.60
N GLU A 133 -0.11 8.51 -16.75
CA GLU A 133 -0.01 9.98 -16.87
C GLU A 133 -0.98 10.72 -15.96
N TRP A 134 -2.22 10.22 -15.81
CA TRP A 134 -3.20 10.88 -14.94
C TRP A 134 -2.86 10.69 -13.47
N ALA A 135 -2.48 9.48 -13.07
CA ALA A 135 -2.14 9.18 -11.68
C ALA A 135 -0.85 9.89 -11.23
N ASP A 136 0.08 10.06 -12.17
CA ASP A 136 1.41 10.65 -11.96
C ASP A 136 1.40 12.19 -12.06
N THR A 137 0.28 12.78 -12.46
CA THR A 137 0.16 14.24 -12.52
C THR A 137 -0.06 14.83 -11.12
N GLY A 138 0.91 15.61 -10.65
CA GLY A 138 0.82 16.36 -9.39
C GLY A 138 0.58 15.46 -8.17
N THR A 139 -0.48 15.76 -7.41
CA THR A 139 -0.91 15.00 -6.22
C THR A 139 -2.20 14.22 -6.48
N ASN A 140 -2.52 13.92 -7.74
CA ASN A 140 -3.74 13.20 -8.11
C ASN A 140 -3.83 11.86 -7.38
N THR A 141 -2.70 11.17 -7.27
CA THR A 141 -2.55 9.94 -6.49
C THR A 141 -1.25 9.95 -5.71
N MET A 142 -1.25 9.18 -4.62
CA MET A 142 -0.15 9.00 -3.70
C MET A 142 0.23 7.53 -3.68
N SER A 143 1.43 7.24 -3.22
CA SER A 143 1.87 5.88 -2.91
C SER A 143 2.32 5.83 -1.46
N LEU A 144 1.93 4.76 -0.77
CA LEU A 144 2.46 4.45 0.55
C LEU A 144 3.75 3.67 0.35
N VAL A 145 4.86 4.27 0.77
CA VAL A 145 6.18 3.65 0.71
C VAL A 145 6.69 3.34 2.11
N GLU A 146 7.51 2.30 2.17
CA GLU A 146 8.22 1.88 3.35
C GLU A 146 9.73 2.04 3.12
N TYR A 147 10.40 2.77 3.99
CA TYR A 147 11.86 2.85 4.02
C TYR A 147 12.39 2.06 5.21
N ARG A 148 13.37 1.17 4.99
CA ARG A 148 13.92 0.28 6.03
C ARG A 148 15.40 0.51 6.27
N GLN A 149 15.78 0.82 7.50
CA GLN A 149 17.18 0.85 7.93
C GLN A 149 17.41 -0.16 9.04
N VAL A 150 18.31 -1.13 8.78
CA VAL A 150 18.77 -2.05 9.81
C VAL A 150 19.62 -1.26 10.80
N VAL A 151 19.21 -1.31 12.08
CA VAL A 151 19.87 -0.60 13.19
C VAL A 151 20.79 -1.53 13.94
N CYS A 152 20.37 -2.79 14.10
CA CYS A 152 21.11 -3.82 14.80
C CYS A 152 20.78 -5.16 14.17
N GLU A 153 21.80 -5.92 13.80
CA GLU A 153 21.67 -7.30 13.33
C GLU A 153 22.81 -8.15 13.89
N PRO A 154 22.60 -9.45 14.13
CA PRO A 154 23.67 -10.34 14.55
C PRO A 154 24.53 -10.58 13.32
N GLN A 155 25.75 -10.04 13.28
CA GLN A 155 26.69 -10.50 12.28
C GLN A 155 27.09 -11.94 12.58
N ALA A 156 27.02 -12.80 11.56
CA ALA A 156 27.97 -13.89 11.49
C ALA A 156 29.34 -13.22 11.39
N TYR A 157 30.17 -13.30 12.43
CA TYR A 157 31.54 -12.79 12.41
C TYR A 157 32.23 -13.32 11.13
N PRO A 158 32.58 -12.47 10.14
CA PRO A 158 33.57 -12.87 9.16
C PRO A 158 34.88 -13.04 9.92
N ALA A 159 35.56 -14.17 9.72
CA ALA A 159 36.87 -14.40 10.33
C ALA A 159 37.81 -13.23 9.97
N GLY A 160 38.21 -12.43 10.96
CA GLY A 160 39.13 -11.30 10.80
C GLY A 160 38.51 -9.89 10.78
N SER A 161 37.19 -9.71 10.92
CA SER A 161 36.60 -8.38 11.11
C SER A 161 36.72 -7.91 12.56
N THR A 162 37.39 -6.77 12.79
CA THR A 162 37.43 -6.06 14.09
C THR A 162 36.36 -4.98 14.22
N THR A 163 35.55 -4.76 13.17
CA THR A 163 34.49 -3.76 13.17
C THR A 163 33.16 -4.45 13.47
N PRO A 164 32.55 -4.23 14.65
CA PRO A 164 31.27 -4.84 14.99
C PRO A 164 30.19 -4.35 14.03
N GLY A 165 29.34 -5.27 13.53
CA GLY A 165 27.99 -4.88 13.14
C GLY A 165 27.32 -4.21 14.34
N GLN A 166 26.80 -3.00 14.14
CA GLN A 166 26.44 -2.08 15.23
C GLN A 166 25.19 -2.52 16.01
N CYS A 167 25.35 -3.50 16.89
CA CYS A 167 24.63 -3.54 18.14
C CYS A 167 25.66 -3.11 19.20
N THR A 168 25.75 -1.81 19.52
CA THR A 168 26.79 -1.33 20.45
C THR A 168 26.57 -1.92 21.84
N THR A 169 27.55 -2.69 22.28
CA THR A 169 27.65 -3.18 23.66
C THR A 169 27.85 -1.99 24.57
N VAL A 170 26.93 -1.76 25.52
CA VAL A 170 27.30 -0.98 26.70
C VAL A 170 28.35 -1.78 27.46
N SER A 171 29.54 -1.21 27.58
CA SER A 171 30.57 -1.73 28.46
C SER A 171 30.29 -1.24 29.90
N PRO A 172 30.32 -2.11 30.93
CA PRO A 172 30.61 -3.53 30.92
C PRO A 172 29.32 -4.37 31.08
N ALA A 173 28.74 -4.83 29.97
CA ALA A 173 27.79 -5.94 30.01
C ALA A 173 28.56 -7.28 29.98
N PRO A 174 28.18 -8.29 30.80
CA PRO A 174 28.71 -9.63 30.66
C PRO A 174 28.52 -10.11 29.22
N THR A 175 29.57 -10.72 28.68
CA THR A 175 29.72 -11.19 27.30
C THR A 175 28.42 -11.79 26.75
N GLY A 176 27.85 -11.19 25.69
CA GLY A 176 26.76 -11.79 24.90
C GLY A 176 25.40 -11.10 24.91
N TYR A 177 25.22 -9.94 25.56
CA TYR A 177 23.93 -9.23 25.56
C TYR A 177 23.95 -7.96 24.68
N VAL A 178 23.00 -7.92 23.74
CA VAL A 178 22.73 -6.79 22.83
C VAL A 178 21.77 -5.81 23.51
N THR A 179 22.10 -4.51 23.53
CA THR A 179 21.14 -3.49 23.97
C THR A 179 20.19 -3.18 22.82
N ILE A 180 18.95 -3.62 22.98
CA ILE A 180 17.89 -3.38 22.02
C ILE A 180 17.48 -1.90 22.11
N PRO A 181 17.42 -1.14 21.00
CA PRO A 181 16.89 0.21 21.03
C PRO A 181 15.48 0.24 21.64
N THR A 182 15.18 1.23 22.48
CA THR A 182 13.86 1.38 23.12
C THR A 182 13.02 2.47 22.49
N SER A 183 13.60 3.29 21.61
CA SER A 183 12.94 4.41 20.95
C SER A 183 13.43 4.60 19.52
N VAL A 184 12.69 5.35 18.73
CA VAL A 184 13.13 5.84 17.42
C VAL A 184 13.67 7.28 17.62
N PRO A 185 14.89 7.59 17.14
CA PRO A 185 15.45 8.93 17.28
C PRO A 185 14.64 9.95 16.46
N LEU A 186 14.65 11.21 16.91
CA LEU A 186 13.99 12.32 16.21
C LEU A 186 14.66 12.68 14.88
N VAL A 187 15.92 12.27 14.69
CA VAL A 187 16.65 12.49 13.45
C VAL A 187 17.06 11.14 12.91
N LEU A 188 16.44 10.72 11.81
CA LEU A 188 16.88 9.57 11.03
C LEU A 188 17.81 10.08 9.93
N PRO A 189 19.08 9.61 9.88
CA PRO A 189 20.11 10.19 9.03
C PRO A 189 19.76 10.13 7.54
N THR A 190 20.37 11.02 6.76
CA THR A 190 20.21 11.12 5.31
C THR A 190 20.61 9.80 4.63
N LEU A 191 19.63 9.26 3.90
CA LEU A 191 19.59 7.91 3.33
C LEU A 191 20.39 7.83 2.04
N GLY A 192 21.70 8.06 2.15
CA GLY A 192 22.65 7.77 1.08
C GLY A 192 22.79 6.26 0.91
N ASN A 193 21.97 5.68 0.03
CA ASN A 193 22.09 4.31 -0.52
C ASN A 193 21.79 3.12 0.41
N SER A 194 21.39 3.31 1.67
CA SER A 194 21.26 2.18 2.63
C SER A 194 19.83 1.78 3.01
N MET A 195 18.82 2.62 2.72
CA MET A 195 17.42 2.22 2.92
C MET A 195 16.83 1.63 1.64
N THR A 196 16.27 0.43 1.74
CA THR A 196 15.44 -0.13 0.69
C THR A 196 14.07 0.52 0.75
N MET A 197 13.64 1.12 -0.35
CA MET A 197 12.28 1.61 -0.51
C MET A 197 11.42 0.46 -1.03
N ASN A 198 10.29 0.20 -0.38
CA ASN A 198 9.31 -0.77 -0.84
C ASN A 198 7.96 -0.07 -1.00
N VAL A 199 7.30 -0.25 -2.15
CA VAL A 199 5.94 0.24 -2.36
C VAL A 199 4.97 -0.71 -1.68
N ILE A 200 4.19 -0.21 -0.72
CA ILE A 200 3.21 -0.99 0.03
C ILE A 200 1.82 -0.87 -0.58
N LEU A 201 1.48 0.34 -1.04
CA LEU A 201 0.20 0.62 -1.68
C LEU A 201 0.40 1.68 -2.76
N ASP A 202 -0.17 1.43 -3.94
CA ASP A 202 -0.20 2.40 -5.04
C ASP A 202 -1.61 2.97 -5.22
N TYR A 203 -1.72 4.06 -5.99
CA TYR A 203 -3.00 4.76 -6.26
C TYR A 203 -3.74 5.20 -4.99
N ALA A 204 -3.04 5.39 -3.88
CA ALA A 204 -3.61 5.89 -2.65
C ALA A 204 -4.08 7.34 -2.82
N THR A 205 -4.97 7.80 -1.96
CA THR A 205 -5.36 9.20 -1.88
C THR A 205 -5.49 9.67 -0.44
N LEU A 206 -5.37 10.99 -0.25
CA LEU A 206 -5.61 11.70 1.00
C LEU A 206 -6.93 12.48 0.97
N ASP A 207 -7.72 12.35 -0.10
CA ASP A 207 -9.00 13.05 -0.28
C ASP A 207 -10.21 12.10 -0.36
N ASP A 208 -11.36 12.64 0.03
CA ASP A 208 -12.68 12.07 -0.20
C ASP A 208 -13.66 13.11 -0.75
N ALA A 209 -14.93 12.72 -0.94
CA ALA A 209 -15.95 13.61 -1.45
C ALA A 209 -16.31 14.75 -0.47
N SER A 210 -15.92 14.62 0.80
CA SER A 210 -16.11 15.59 1.88
C SER A 210 -14.86 16.41 2.22
N GLY A 211 -13.68 16.08 1.69
CA GLY A 211 -12.43 16.82 1.88
C GLY A 211 -11.21 15.93 2.10
N ALA A 212 -10.10 16.52 2.53
CA ALA A 212 -8.90 15.77 2.88
C ALA A 212 -9.08 15.02 4.21
N PHE A 213 -8.49 13.84 4.33
CA PHE A 213 -8.44 13.06 5.57
C PHE A 213 -7.01 12.75 5.99
N THR A 214 -6.80 12.59 7.30
CA THR A 214 -5.50 12.18 7.84
C THR A 214 -5.39 10.65 7.81
N PRO A 215 -4.39 10.06 7.11
CA PRO A 215 -4.29 8.61 6.94
C PRO A 215 -3.78 7.91 8.19
N PHE A 216 -3.05 8.60 9.06
CA PHE A 216 -2.50 8.06 10.30
C PHE A 216 -2.91 8.92 11.48
N ALA A 217 -3.36 8.28 12.55
CA ALA A 217 -3.63 8.96 13.81
C ALA A 217 -3.20 8.06 14.98
N THR A 218 -2.72 8.70 16.04
CA THR A 218 -2.18 8.03 17.24
C THR A 218 -2.97 8.43 18.48
N GLY A 219 -2.94 7.58 19.49
CA GLY A 219 -3.67 7.65 20.76
C GLY A 219 -3.53 6.29 21.46
N ASP A 220 -4.52 5.86 22.25
CA ASP A 220 -4.54 4.49 22.82
C ASP A 220 -4.63 3.40 21.74
N ILE A 221 -5.10 3.78 20.55
CA ILE A 221 -5.27 2.93 19.38
C ILE A 221 -4.69 3.68 18.19
N PHE A 222 -3.77 3.04 17.48
CA PHE A 222 -3.26 3.54 16.21
C PHE A 222 -4.32 3.34 15.12
N THR A 223 -4.71 4.41 14.44
CA THR A 223 -5.72 4.39 13.39
C THR A 223 -5.07 4.59 12.03
N ILE A 224 -5.35 3.67 11.11
CA ILE A 224 -4.92 3.70 9.71
C ILE A 224 -6.16 3.92 8.85
N LYS A 225 -6.14 4.93 8.00
CA LYS A 225 -7.18 5.22 7.00
C LYS A 225 -6.56 5.16 5.62
N LEU A 226 -7.04 4.26 4.78
CA LEU A 226 -6.55 4.08 3.42
C LEU A 226 -7.69 4.17 2.42
N ARG A 227 -7.42 4.78 1.27
CA ARG A 227 -8.35 4.86 0.16
C ARG A 227 -7.57 4.89 -1.13
N ALA A 228 -8.09 4.23 -2.15
CA ALA A 228 -7.54 4.28 -3.49
C ALA A 228 -8.37 5.21 -4.39
N LYS A 229 -7.70 5.86 -5.35
CA LYS A 229 -8.28 6.79 -6.33
C LYS A 229 -7.71 6.47 -7.71
N ASN A 230 -8.58 6.34 -8.70
CA ASN A 230 -8.17 5.99 -10.06
C ASN A 230 -9.14 6.59 -11.09
N ARG A 231 -8.73 6.72 -12.35
CA ARG A 231 -9.56 7.19 -13.46
C ARG A 231 -9.92 6.05 -14.40
N VAL A 232 -11.21 5.79 -14.55
CA VAL A 232 -11.76 4.77 -15.46
C VAL A 232 -12.73 5.44 -16.41
N ASN A 233 -12.50 5.33 -17.72
CA ASN A 233 -13.31 5.98 -18.77
C ASN A 233 -13.52 7.47 -18.48
N ASN A 234 -12.42 8.19 -18.27
CA ASN A 234 -12.40 9.61 -17.93
C ASN A 234 -13.02 10.00 -16.57
N ASN A 235 -13.60 9.06 -15.82
CA ASN A 235 -14.25 9.31 -14.54
C ASN A 235 -13.35 8.91 -13.37
N VAL A 236 -13.18 9.82 -12.40
CA VAL A 236 -12.47 9.52 -11.15
C VAL A 236 -13.35 8.65 -10.27
N ARG A 237 -12.79 7.54 -9.79
CA ARG A 237 -13.44 6.57 -8.92
C ARG A 237 -12.61 6.36 -7.68
N TYR A 238 -13.31 6.24 -6.56
CA TYR A 238 -12.73 5.97 -5.27
C TYR A 238 -13.02 4.55 -4.82
N THR A 239 -12.12 3.97 -4.02
CA THR A 239 -12.30 2.65 -3.44
C THR A 239 -11.77 2.66 -2.01
N PRO A 240 -12.63 2.45 -0.99
CA PRO A 240 -14.09 2.30 -1.04
C PRO A 240 -14.81 3.57 -1.54
N ILE A 241 -16.07 3.43 -1.99
CA ILE A 241 -16.88 4.57 -2.48
C ILE A 241 -17.41 5.43 -1.32
N SER A 242 -17.75 4.82 -0.19
CA SER A 242 -18.37 5.50 0.96
C SER A 242 -17.39 6.33 1.80
N GLY A 243 -16.09 6.09 1.69
CA GLY A 243 -15.06 6.76 2.47
C GLY A 243 -13.79 5.92 2.58
N PRO A 244 -12.78 6.38 3.33
CA PRO A 244 -11.57 5.62 3.55
C PRO A 244 -11.84 4.36 4.39
N PHE A 245 -11.21 3.25 3.99
CA PHE A 245 -11.15 2.04 4.80
C PHE A 245 -10.37 2.36 6.08
N THR A 246 -10.98 2.10 7.24
CA THR A 246 -10.39 2.44 8.54
C THR A 246 -10.04 1.16 9.31
N LEU A 247 -8.77 1.04 9.69
CA LEU A 247 -8.26 -0.02 10.55
C LEU A 247 -7.78 0.57 11.88
N LYS A 248 -8.21 -0.04 12.97
CA LYS A 248 -7.82 0.32 14.34
C LYS A 248 -6.89 -0.76 14.90
N VAL A 249 -5.69 -0.37 15.30
CA VAL A 249 -4.63 -1.25 15.74
C VAL A 249 -4.21 -0.86 17.14
N LYS A 250 -4.32 -1.80 18.10
CA LYS A 250 -3.76 -1.61 19.43
C LYS A 250 -2.32 -2.14 19.43
N PRO A 251 -1.30 -1.29 19.70
CA PRO A 251 0.07 -1.74 19.91
C PRO A 251 0.12 -2.74 21.07
N ARG A 252 1.02 -3.74 21.03
CA ARG A 252 1.13 -4.76 22.08
C ARG A 252 2.13 -4.41 23.18
N ASN A 253 3.01 -3.45 22.93
CA ASN A 253 4.10 -3.06 23.79
C ASN A 253 3.85 -1.68 24.39
#